data_AF-A0A7V9MBT4-F1
#
_entry.id   AF-A0A7V9MBT4-F1
#
_cell.length_a   1.000
_cell.length_b   1.000
_cell.length_c   1.000
_cell.angle_alpha   90.00
_cell.angle_beta   90.00
_cell.angle_gamma   90.00
#
_symmetry.space_group_name_H-M   'P 1'
#
loop_
_entity.id
_entity.type
_entity.pdbx_description
1 polymer ?
#
loop_
_entity_poly.entity_id
_entity_poly.type
_entity_poly.pdbx_seq_one_letter_code
_entity_poly.pdbx_strand_id
1 'polypeptide(L)' 'METTIDGAGRLVVPKVLREALGLLPGSLIDVSLYGAGLQLVPAGRTARLREEDGGLVAESATVVTDDIVFGLIDAGRR' A
#
# COMPACT_ATOMS: atom_id res chain seq x y z
N MET A 1 2.84 9.92 -15.07
CA MET A 1 4.03 9.05 -15.25
C MET A 1 3.59 7.84 -16.03
N GLU A 2 4.36 7.45 -17.03
CA GLU A 2 4.07 6.30 -17.88
C GLU A 2 5.19 5.26 -17.72
N THR A 3 4.85 3.98 -17.89
CA THR A 3 5.79 2.85 -17.84
C THR A 3 5.35 1.83 -18.89
N THR A 4 6.25 0.91 -19.26
CA THR A 4 5.96 -0.13 -20.25
C THR A 4 5.93 -1.51 -19.59
N ILE A 5 5.30 -2.46 -20.28
CA ILE A 5 5.44 -3.88 -19.95
C ILE A 5 6.83 -4.34 -20.39
N ASP A 6 7.53 -5.06 -19.53
CA ASP A 6 8.86 -5.60 -19.85
C ASP A 6 8.77 -6.82 -20.80
N GLY A 7 9.92 -7.32 -21.26
CA GLY A 7 9.96 -8.48 -22.18
C GLY A 7 9.41 -9.78 -21.60
N ALA A 8 9.17 -9.84 -20.29
CA ALA A 8 8.56 -10.99 -19.62
C ALA A 8 7.04 -10.81 -19.38
N GLY A 9 6.44 -9.71 -19.87
CA GLY A 9 5.02 -9.44 -19.71
C GLY A 9 4.65 -8.82 -18.37
N ARG A 10 5.60 -8.25 -17.62
CA ARG A 10 5.37 -7.68 -16.28
C ARG A 10 5.22 -6.16 -16.32
N LEU A 11 4.35 -5.62 -15.47
CA LEU A 11 4.30 -4.20 -15.18
C LEU A 11 5.37 -3.82 -14.16
N VAL A 12 6.37 -3.04 -14.58
CA VAL A 12 7.39 -2.53 -13.66
C VAL A 12 6.88 -1.23 -13.03
N VAL A 13 6.59 -1.29 -11.73
CA VAL A 13 6.19 -0.10 -10.95
C VAL A 13 7.44 0.76 -10.67
N PRO A 14 7.44 2.04 -11.08
CA PRO A 14 8.55 2.96 -10.82
C PRO A 14 8.92 3.06 -9.34
N LYS A 15 10.22 3.19 -9.04
CA LYS A 15 10.77 3.16 -7.66
C LYS A 15 10.02 4.10 -6.71
N VAL A 16 9.78 5.34 -7.12
CA VAL A 16 9.12 6.36 -6.29
C VAL A 16 7.71 5.95 -5.87
N LEU A 17 6.97 5.24 -6.74
CA LEU A 17 5.64 4.74 -6.45
C LEU A 17 5.68 3.49 -5.57
N ARG A 18 6.65 2.58 -5.80
CA ARG A 18 6.84 1.42 -4.93
C ARG A 18 7.15 1.83 -3.50
N GLU A 19 8.03 2.81 -3.32
CA GLU A 19 8.41 3.31 -2.00
C GLU A 19 7.24 4.00 -1.32
N ALA A 20 6.51 4.88 -2.03
CA ALA A 20 5.34 5.57 -1.49
C ALA A 20 4.21 4.62 -1.06
N LEU A 21 4.04 3.49 -1.77
CA LEU A 21 3.02 2.48 -1.48
C LEU A 21 3.51 1.34 -0.57
N GLY A 22 4.76 1.37 -0.11
CA GLY A 22 5.34 0.29 0.71
C GLY A 22 5.43 -1.07 -0.01
N LEU A 23 5.51 -1.06 -1.34
CA LEU A 23 5.62 -2.27 -2.17
C LEU A 23 7.05 -2.82 -2.16
N LEU A 24 7.31 -3.67 -1.17
CA LEU A 24 8.56 -4.41 -1.00
C LEU A 24 8.60 -5.67 -1.88
N PRO A 25 9.79 -6.23 -2.16
CA PRO A 25 9.88 -7.54 -2.79
C PRO A 25 9.07 -8.58 -2.01
N GLY A 26 8.14 -9.27 -2.69
CA GLY A 26 7.25 -10.26 -2.07
C GLY A 26 5.96 -9.70 -1.47
N SER A 27 5.72 -8.39 -1.54
CA SER A 27 4.42 -7.80 -1.18
C SER A 27 3.30 -8.42 -2.02
N LEU A 28 2.21 -8.81 -1.35
CA LEU A 28 0.97 -9.16 -2.03
C LEU A 28 0.30 -7.87 -2.53
N ILE A 29 -0.31 -7.92 -3.70
CA ILE A 29 -0.99 -6.80 -4.33
C ILE A 29 -2.35 -7.28 -4.80
N ASP A 30 -3.40 -6.58 -4.37
CA ASP A 30 -4.75 -6.77 -4.86
C ASP A 30 -4.87 -6.00 -6.18
N VAL A 31 -5.24 -6.73 -7.22
CA VAL A 31 -5.36 -6.21 -8.57
C VAL A 31 -6.81 -6.30 -9.01
N SER A 32 -7.40 -5.17 -9.37
CA SER A 32 -8.80 -5.09 -9.79
C SER A 32 -8.97 -4.16 -10.98
N LEU A 33 -10.10 -4.32 -11.69
CA LEU A 33 -10.52 -3.36 -12.70
C LEU A 33 -11.21 -2.17 -12.02
N TYR A 34 -10.88 -0.96 -12.45
CA TYR A 34 -11.51 0.26 -11.99
C TYR A 34 -11.79 1.18 -13.19
N GLY A 35 -13.04 1.17 -13.65
CA GLY A 35 -13.44 1.84 -14.89
C GLY A 35 -12.69 1.28 -16.10
N ALA A 36 -12.01 2.15 -16.85
CA ALA A 36 -11.15 1.76 -17.97
C ALA A 36 -9.70 1.44 -17.55
N GLY A 37 -9.40 1.43 -16.25
CA GLY A 37 -8.06 1.25 -15.71
C GLY A 37 -7.89 0.00 -14.87
N LEU A 38 -6.63 -0.25 -14.50
CA LEU A 38 -6.23 -1.25 -13.51
C LEU A 38 -5.94 -0.52 -12.18
N GLN A 39 -6.54 -0.99 -11.09
CA GLN A 39 -6.21 -0.54 -9.75
C GLN A 39 -5.30 -1.57 -9.09
N LEU A 40 -4.19 -1.08 -8.51
CA LEU A 40 -3.26 -1.87 -7.72
C LEU A 40 -3.26 -1.33 -6.30
N VAL A 41 -3.59 -2.19 -5.34
CA VAL A 41 -3.60 -1.84 -3.92
C VAL A 41 -2.75 -2.86 -3.18
N PRO A 42 -1.87 -2.48 -2.22
CA PRO A 42 -1.21 -3.46 -1.37
C PRO A 42 -2.26 -4.41 -0.75
N ALA A 43 -2.11 -5.72 -1.01
CA ALA A 43 -3.03 -6.71 -0.49
C ALA A 43 -2.71 -7.00 0.98
N GLY A 44 -3.77 -7.28 1.72
CA GLY A 44 -3.73 -7.40 3.16
C GLY A 44 -4.27 -6.12 3.78
N ARG A 45 -5.53 -6.19 4.21
CA ARG A 45 -5.94 -5.39 5.36
C ARG A 45 -5.05 -5.87 6.50
N THR A 46 -3.94 -5.18 6.72
CA THR A 46 -3.04 -5.50 7.82
C THR A 46 -3.82 -5.44 9.12
N ALA A 47 -4.77 -4.50 9.22
CA ALA A 47 -5.64 -4.35 10.37
C ALA A 47 -7.09 -4.79 10.13
N ARG A 48 -7.69 -5.49 11.10
CA ARG A 48 -9.13 -5.59 11.25
C ARG A 48 -9.61 -4.53 12.21
N LEU A 49 -10.82 -4.01 12.01
CA LEU A 49 -11.44 -3.15 13.01
C LEU A 49 -12.11 -4.01 14.09
N ARG A 50 -11.86 -3.67 15.34
CA ARG A 50 -12.47 -4.28 16.52
C ARG A 50 -13.02 -3.16 17.42
N GLU A 51 -14.18 -3.40 18.04
CA GLU A 51 -14.66 -2.51 19.09
C GLU A 51 -13.87 -2.71 20.39
N GLU A 52 -13.40 -1.62 20.96
CA GLU A 52 -12.72 -1.55 22.25
C GLU A 52 -13.13 -0.25 22.95
N ASP A 53 -13.64 -0.35 24.17
CA ASP A 53 -14.13 0.78 24.99
C ASP A 53 -15.08 1.76 24.27
N GLY A 54 -15.92 1.24 23.36
CA GLY A 54 -16.86 2.03 22.57
C GLY A 54 -16.25 2.77 21.38
N GLY A 55 -14.95 2.59 21.11
CA GLY A 55 -14.26 3.05 19.90
C GLY A 55 -13.93 1.91 18.94
N LEU A 56 -13.66 2.24 17.67
CA LEU A 56 -13.10 1.30 16.70
C LEU A 56 -11.57 1.37 16.73
N VAL A 57 -10.93 0.25 17.01
CA VAL A 57 -9.47 0.09 17.04
C VAL A 57 -9.02 -0.82 15.88
N ALA A 58 -7.90 -0.46 15.25
CA ALA A 58 -7.29 -1.23 14.18
C ALA A 58 -6.34 -2.29 14.77
N GLU A 59 -6.73 -3.56 14.73
CA GLU A 59 -5.95 -4.70 15.21
C GLU A 59 -5.15 -5.33 14.07
N SER A 60 -3.82 -5.30 14.17
CA SER A 60 -2.91 -5.81 13.16
C SER A 60 -1.69 -6.51 13.76
N ALA A 61 -1.15 -7.51 13.06
CA ALA A 61 0.18 -8.05 13.34
C ALA A 61 1.31 -7.20 12.72
N THR A 62 0.98 -6.18 11.92
CA THR A 62 1.95 -5.28 11.33
C THR A 62 2.53 -4.36 12.40
N VAL A 63 3.84 -4.46 12.60
CA VAL A 63 4.57 -3.56 13.49
C VAL A 63 4.57 -2.17 12.86
N VAL A 64 4.00 -1.20 13.57
CA VAL A 64 4.03 0.22 13.23
C VAL A 64 5.03 0.90 14.15
N THR A 65 6.08 1.49 13.58
CA THR A 65 7.11 2.24 14.32
C THR A 65 6.91 3.74 14.16
N ASP A 66 7.53 4.51 15.05
CA ASP A 66 7.52 5.97 14.99
C ASP A 66 8.03 6.49 13.64
N ASP A 67 9.09 5.89 13.09
CA ASP A 67 9.63 6.26 11.77
C ASP A 67 8.59 6.12 10.64
N ILE A 68 7.78 5.05 10.68
CA ILE A 68 6.70 4.83 9.70
C ILE A 68 5.63 5.91 9.86
N VAL A 69 5.20 6.19 11.10
CA VAL A 69 4.16 7.18 11.39
C VAL A 69 4.61 8.58 10.98
N PHE A 70 5.82 8.99 11.35
CA PHE A 70 6.37 10.30 10.99
C PHE A 70 6.54 10.44 9.47
N GLY A 71 7.02 9.39 8.79
CA GLY A 71 7.12 9.38 7.33
C GLY A 71 5.77 9.60 6.62
N LEU A 72 4.69 8.98 7.13
CA LEU A 72 3.33 9.16 6.60
C LEU A 72 2.78 10.57 6.85
N ILE A 73 2.97 11.13 8.05
CA ILE A 73 2.54 12.50 8.38
C ILE A 73 3.23 13.51 7.48
N ASP A 74 4.54 13.37 7.28
CA ASP A 74 5.32 14.29 6.45
C ASP A 74 4.96 14.18 4.97
N ALA A 75 4.60 12.99 4.48
CA ALA A 75 4.12 12.80 3.12
C ALA A 75 2.80 13.54 2.85
N GLY A 76 1.90 13.63 3.84
CA GLY A 76 0.60 14.30 3.73
C GLY A 76 0.64 15.84 3.85
N ARG A 77 1.78 16.43 4.21
CA ARG A 77 1.96 17.89 4.38
C ARG A 77 2.45 18.62 3.12
N ARG A 78 2.55 17.94 1.98
CA ARG A 78 3.00 18.53 0.70
C ARG A 78 1.84 18.81 -0.24
#